data_AF-A0A2G8Y2V0-F1
#
_entry.id   AF-A0A2G8Y2V0-F1
#
_cell.length_a   1.000
_cell.length_b   1.000
_cell.length_c   1.000
_cell.angle_alpha   90.00
_cell.angle_beta   90.00
_cell.angle_gamma   90.00
#
_symmetry.space_group_name_H-M   'P 1'
#
loop_
_entity.id
_entity.type
_entity.pdbx_description
1 polymer ?
#
loop_
_entity_poly.entity_id
_entity_poly.type
_entity_poly.pdbx_seq_one_letter_code
_entity_poly.pdbx_strand_id
1 'polypeptide(L)'
;MATPQESSGAAAHIDTDLYSRQIGAFGLETMGKLITLRVLISGMRGVGAECAKNLILAGPNTVVLHDPAPCEMRDLGSNFCLTEEHVKKGVSRAEASKNYLAELNQYVTVD
;
A
#
# COMPACT_ATOMS: atom_id res chain seq x y z
N MET A 1 -9.92 -41.00 15.27
CA MET A 1 -8.85 -40.05 14.91
C MET A 1 -9.45 -39.05 13.93
N ALA A 2 -9.73 -37.84 14.38
CA ALA A 2 -10.11 -36.75 13.48
C ALA A 2 -8.82 -36.26 12.80
N THR A 3 -8.76 -36.35 11.47
CA THR A 3 -7.72 -35.73 10.65
C THR A 3 -7.85 -34.21 10.77
N PRO A 4 -6.76 -33.45 11.00
CA PRO A 4 -6.83 -31.99 10.96
C PRO A 4 -7.13 -31.57 9.52
N GLN A 5 -8.19 -30.79 9.36
CA GLN A 5 -8.56 -30.17 8.10
C GLN A 5 -7.60 -28.98 7.90
N GLU A 6 -6.65 -29.11 6.98
CA GLU A 6 -5.80 -27.99 6.57
C GLU A 6 -6.69 -26.86 6.06
N SER A 7 -6.60 -25.71 6.71
CA SER A 7 -7.24 -24.49 6.25
C SER A 7 -6.60 -24.10 4.92
N SER A 8 -7.29 -24.36 3.81
CA SER A 8 -6.95 -23.83 2.50
C SER A 8 -7.19 -22.32 2.48
N GLY A 9 -6.30 -21.56 3.13
CA GLY A 9 -6.12 -20.16 2.78
C GLY A 9 -5.70 -20.14 1.32
N ALA A 10 -6.48 -19.50 0.46
CA ALA A 10 -6.12 -19.34 -0.94
C ALA A 10 -4.69 -18.79 -0.98
N ALA A 11 -3.74 -19.62 -1.38
CA ALA A 11 -2.36 -19.18 -1.56
C ALA A 11 -2.44 -18.11 -2.64
N ALA A 12 -2.31 -16.84 -2.22
CA ALA A 12 -2.30 -15.72 -3.14
C ALA A 12 -1.21 -16.03 -4.18
N HIS A 13 -1.64 -16.22 -5.42
CA HIS A 13 -0.74 -16.59 -6.50
C HIS A 13 0.26 -15.45 -6.68
N ILE A 14 1.53 -15.69 -6.34
CA ILE A 14 2.60 -14.71 -6.51
C ILE A 14 2.88 -14.62 -8.01
N ASP A 15 2.65 -13.43 -8.58
CA ASP A 15 3.10 -13.13 -9.93
C ASP A 15 4.64 -13.08 -9.96
N THR A 16 5.24 -14.21 -10.33
CA THR A 16 6.70 -14.39 -10.33
C THR A 16 7.41 -13.55 -11.38
N ASP A 17 6.72 -13.13 -12.43
CA ASP A 17 7.29 -12.29 -13.48
C ASP A 17 7.40 -10.85 -12.99
N LEU A 18 6.31 -10.30 -12.43
CA LEU A 18 6.28 -8.98 -11.84
C LEU A 18 7.28 -8.86 -10.67
N TYR A 19 7.31 -9.85 -9.78
CA TYR A 19 8.10 -9.82 -8.55
C TYR A 19 9.44 -10.53 -8.64
N SER A 20 9.89 -10.92 -9.84
CA SER A 20 11.15 -11.67 -10.06
C SER A 20 12.36 -11.10 -9.31
N ARG A 21 12.57 -9.77 -9.38
CA ARG A 21 13.69 -9.09 -8.69
C ARG A 21 13.51 -9.04 -7.17
N GLN A 22 12.28 -8.89 -6.69
CA GLN A 22 11.98 -8.86 -5.26
C GLN A 22 12.11 -10.25 -4.65
N ILE A 23 11.68 -11.31 -5.36
CA ILE A 23 11.92 -12.70 -4.99
C ILE A 23 13.42 -12.98 -4.92
N GLY A 24 14.21 -12.50 -5.88
CA GLY A 24 15.67 -12.62 -5.86
C GLY A 24 16.35 -11.93 -4.67
N ALA A 25 15.78 -10.82 -4.18
CA ALA A 25 16.32 -10.06 -3.05
C ALA A 25 15.86 -10.57 -1.67
N PHE A 26 14.58 -10.91 -1.52
CA PHE A 26 13.97 -11.26 -0.24
C PHE A 26 13.82 -12.78 -0.02
N GLY A 27 13.83 -13.56 -1.10
CA GLY A 27 13.49 -14.98 -1.09
C GLY A 27 11.98 -15.24 -1.17
N LEU A 28 11.62 -16.40 -1.70
CA LEU A 28 10.23 -16.78 -1.96
C LEU A 28 9.40 -16.90 -0.67
N GLU A 29 10.00 -17.40 0.42
CA GLU A 29 9.32 -17.51 1.72
C GLU A 29 8.91 -16.13 2.27
N THR A 30 9.82 -15.16 2.20
CA THR A 30 9.56 -13.79 2.65
C THR A 30 8.47 -13.13 1.80
N MET A 31 8.51 -13.33 0.48
CA MET A 31 7.44 -12.87 -0.41
C MET A 31 6.09 -13.49 -0.07
N GLY A 32 6.07 -14.80 0.24
CA GLY A 32 4.85 -15.48 0.69
C GLY A 32 4.25 -14.88 1.97
N LYS A 33 5.08 -14.41 2.90
CA LYS A 33 4.61 -13.66 4.08
C LYS A 33 4.14 -12.26 3.70
N LEU A 34 4.88 -11.57 2.83
CA LEU A 34 4.61 -10.19 2.41
C LEU A 34 3.23 -10.05 1.77
N ILE A 35 2.86 -10.90 0.81
CA ILE A 35 1.57 -10.83 0.09
C ILE A 35 0.34 -11.06 0.98
N THR A 36 0.52 -11.56 2.22
CA THR A 36 -0.55 -11.74 3.21
C THR A 36 -0.60 -10.60 4.23
N LEU A 37 0.42 -9.74 4.24
CA LEU A 37 0.59 -8.68 5.23
C LEU A 37 -0.40 -7.53 4.99
N ARG A 38 -1.00 -7.03 6.07
CA ARG A 38 -1.83 -5.82 6.06
C ARG A 38 -1.12 -4.75 6.88
N VAL A 39 -0.95 -3.58 6.30
CA VAL A 39 -0.16 -2.48 6.87
C VAL A 39 -1.06 -1.26 7.07
N LEU A 40 -0.96 -0.61 8.24
CA LEU A 40 -1.57 0.70 8.50
C LEU A 40 -0.47 1.75 8.49
N ILE A 41 -0.67 2.82 7.71
CA ILE A 41 0.18 4.00 7.71
C ILE A 41 -0.61 5.15 8.33
N SER A 42 -0.16 5.62 9.49
CA SER A 42 -0.75 6.79 10.14
C SER A 42 0.08 8.04 9.87
N GLY A 43 -0.47 8.93 9.04
CA GLY A 43 0.14 10.17 8.57
C GLY A 43 0.50 10.10 7.09
N MET A 44 -0.03 11.05 6.31
CA MET A 44 0.10 11.14 4.85
C MET A 44 0.68 12.50 4.43
N ARG A 45 1.74 12.93 5.11
CA ARG A 45 2.66 13.98 4.61
C ARG A 45 3.69 13.35 3.67
N GLY A 46 4.69 14.11 3.21
CA GLY A 46 5.66 13.61 2.23
C GLY A 46 6.33 12.26 2.60
N VAL A 47 6.75 12.09 3.85
CA VAL A 47 7.32 10.81 4.32
C VAL A 47 6.30 9.67 4.26
N GLY A 48 5.07 9.92 4.72
CA GLY A 48 3.99 8.92 4.70
C GLY A 48 3.65 8.48 3.27
N ALA A 49 3.55 9.44 2.34
CA ALA A 49 3.32 9.15 0.93
C ALA A 49 4.44 8.33 0.31
N GLU A 50 5.70 8.67 0.57
CA GLU A 50 6.87 7.94 0.07
C GLU A 50 6.96 6.52 0.66
N CYS A 51 6.67 6.36 1.96
CA CYS A 51 6.55 5.06 2.61
C CYS A 51 5.44 4.22 1.99
N ALA A 52 4.26 4.82 1.76
CA ALA A 52 3.12 4.14 1.15
C ALA A 52 3.44 3.66 -0.27
N LYS A 53 4.01 4.52 -1.10
CA LYS A 53 4.46 4.16 -2.46
C LYS A 53 5.43 2.97 -2.44
N ASN A 54 6.45 3.02 -1.59
CA ASN A 54 7.44 1.94 -1.51
C ASN A 54 6.82 0.62 -1.03
N LEU A 55 5.91 0.67 -0.06
CA LEU A 55 5.20 -0.52 0.42
C LEU A 55 4.27 -1.09 -0.65
N ILE A 56 3.47 -0.27 -1.32
CA ILE A 56 2.56 -0.73 -2.36
C ILE A 56 3.33 -1.37 -3.53
N LEU A 57 4.46 -0.79 -3.93
CA LEU A 57 5.34 -1.40 -4.93
C LEU A 57 6.01 -2.70 -4.44
N ALA A 58 6.16 -2.90 -3.13
CA ALA A 58 6.63 -4.15 -2.54
C ALA A 58 5.57 -5.27 -2.58
N GLY A 59 4.29 -4.93 -2.69
CA GLY A 59 3.21 -5.90 -2.88
C GLY A 59 2.66 -6.60 -1.63
N PRO A 60 2.37 -5.90 -0.50
CA PRO A 60 1.60 -6.49 0.60
C PRO A 60 0.13 -6.72 0.20
N ASN A 61 -0.64 -7.42 1.04
CA ASN A 61 -2.06 -7.63 0.77
C ASN A 61 -2.87 -6.32 0.77
N THR A 62 -2.65 -5.51 1.81
CA THR A 62 -3.41 -4.27 2.02
C THR A 62 -2.52 -3.20 2.62
N VAL A 63 -2.70 -1.95 2.17
CA VAL A 63 -2.17 -0.76 2.81
C VAL A 63 -3.34 0.16 3.16
N VAL A 64 -3.54 0.39 4.45
CA VAL A 64 -4.58 1.28 4.99
C VAL A 64 -3.94 2.63 5.30
N LEU A 65 -4.53 3.72 4.80
CA LEU A 65 -4.07 5.08 4.95
C LEU A 65 -4.91 5.80 6.01
N HIS A 66 -4.26 6.31 7.04
CA HIS A 66 -4.93 7.08 8.09
C HIS A 66 -4.27 8.45 8.25
N ASP A 67 -4.93 9.50 7.77
CA ASP A 67 -4.58 10.89 8.06
C ASP A 67 -5.83 11.76 7.89
N PRO A 68 -6.56 12.06 8.97
CA PRO A 68 -7.79 12.85 8.90
C PRO A 68 -7.51 14.35 8.68
N ALA A 69 -6.25 14.79 8.74
CA ALA A 69 -5.94 16.20 8.55
C ALA A 69 -6.18 16.62 7.09
N PRO A 70 -6.73 17.83 6.85
CA PRO A 70 -6.97 18.33 5.51
C PRO A 70 -5.64 18.57 4.77
N CYS A 71 -5.72 18.52 3.43
CA CYS A 71 -4.61 18.93 2.57
C CYS A 71 -4.34 20.43 2.71
N GLU A 72 -3.08 20.81 2.87
CA GLU A 72 -2.66 22.21 2.93
C GLU A 72 -1.65 22.56 1.83
N MET A 73 -1.53 23.84 1.48
CA MET A 73 -0.57 24.30 0.45
C MET A 73 0.89 23.88 0.73
N ARG A 74 1.27 23.81 2.01
CA ARG A 74 2.61 23.37 2.44
C ARG A 74 2.88 21.89 2.15
N ASP A 75 1.84 21.07 2.01
CA ASP A 75 2.00 19.63 1.80
C ASP A 75 2.43 19.31 0.35
N LEU A 76 2.01 20.14 -0.64
CA LEU A 76 2.31 19.93 -2.07
C LEU A 76 3.80 19.88 -2.39
N GLY A 77 4.65 20.58 -1.62
CA GLY A 77 6.09 20.60 -1.87
C GLY A 77 6.79 19.27 -1.58
N SER A 78 6.14 18.36 -0.84
CA SER A 78 6.74 17.08 -0.42
C SER A 78 5.84 15.87 -0.66
N ASN A 79 4.55 16.06 -0.93
CA ASN A 79 3.61 14.98 -1.17
C ASN A 79 3.13 14.99 -2.63
N PHE A 80 3.71 14.09 -3.43
CA PHE A 80 3.42 13.92 -4.86
C PHE A 80 2.00 13.41 -5.15
N CYS A 81 1.28 12.90 -4.14
CA CYS A 81 -0.11 12.46 -4.32
C CYS A 81 -1.11 13.62 -4.32
N LEU A 82 -0.70 14.81 -3.88
CA LEU A 82 -1.62 15.94 -3.67
C LEU A 82 -1.60 16.92 -4.83
N THR A 83 -2.74 17.56 -5.06
CA THR A 83 -2.93 18.61 -6.07
C THR A 83 -3.54 19.84 -5.41
N GLU A 84 -3.47 21.00 -6.08
CA GLU A 84 -4.14 22.21 -5.58
C GLU A 84 -5.66 22.03 -5.46
N GLU A 85 -6.25 21.15 -6.27
CA GLU A 85 -7.67 20.83 -6.21
C GLU A 85 -8.03 20.12 -4.90
N HIS A 86 -7.18 19.21 -4.40
CA HIS A 86 -7.38 18.56 -3.11
C HIS A 86 -7.38 19.57 -1.95
N VAL A 87 -6.49 20.56 -2.00
CA VAL A 87 -6.46 21.66 -1.02
C VAL A 87 -7.73 22.52 -1.11
N LYS A 88 -8.17 22.88 -2.33
CA LYS A 88 -9.39 23.67 -2.54
C LYS A 88 -10.65 22.96 -2.04
N LYS A 89 -10.72 21.63 -2.22
CA LYS A 89 -11.83 20.80 -1.72
C LYS A 89 -11.77 20.54 -0.20
N GLY A 90 -10.61 20.76 0.43
CA GLY A 90 -10.42 20.51 1.86
C GLY A 90 -10.50 19.02 2.25
N VAL A 91 -10.24 18.11 1.30
CA VAL A 91 -10.24 16.67 1.56
C VAL A 91 -9.06 16.26 2.44
N SER A 92 -9.21 15.14 3.15
CA SER A 92 -8.14 14.61 3.99
C SER A 92 -6.94 14.16 3.15
N ARG A 93 -5.73 14.21 3.70
CA ARG A 93 -4.52 13.75 2.98
C ARG A 93 -4.59 12.28 2.61
N ALA A 94 -5.22 11.45 3.44
CA ALA A 94 -5.43 10.03 3.14
C ALA A 94 -6.35 9.83 1.92
N GLU A 95 -7.53 10.47 1.94
CA GLU A 95 -8.49 10.40 0.83
C GLU A 95 -7.89 10.92 -0.48
N ALA A 96 -7.19 12.06 -0.43
CA ALA A 96 -6.53 12.65 -1.58
C ALA A 96 -5.44 11.75 -2.18
N SER A 97 -4.79 10.91 -1.36
CA SER A 97 -3.69 10.05 -1.80
C SER A 97 -4.15 8.68 -2.30
N LYS A 98 -5.35 8.23 -1.91
CA LYS A 98 -5.84 6.86 -2.13
C LYS A 98 -5.82 6.43 -3.59
N ASN A 99 -6.42 7.21 -4.48
CA ASN A 99 -6.58 6.83 -5.89
C ASN A 99 -5.22 6.68 -6.59
N TYR A 100 -4.35 7.68 -6.44
CA TYR A 100 -3.02 7.65 -7.04
C TYR A 100 -2.20 6.46 -6.54
N LEU A 101 -2.24 6.17 -5.24
CA LEU A 101 -1.50 5.06 -4.65
C LEU A 101 -2.05 3.70 -5.08
N ALA A 102 -3.37 3.56 -5.26
CA ALA A 102 -4.00 2.33 -5.73
C ALA A 102 -3.58 1.95 -7.17
N GLU A 103 -3.31 2.94 -8.02
CA GLU A 103 -2.88 2.73 -9.41
C GLU A 103 -1.46 2.13 -9.52
N LEU A 104 -0.64 2.24 -8.48
CA LEU A 104 0.75 1.79 -8.50
C LEU A 104 0.89 0.25 -8.57
N ASN A 105 -0.07 -0.48 -7.98
CA ASN A 105 -0.04 -1.93 -7.95
C ASN A 105 -1.44 -2.53 -7.77
N GLN A 106 -1.99 -3.11 -8.84
CA GLN A 106 -3.31 -3.74 -8.85
C GLN A 106 -3.46 -4.94 -7.90
N TYR A 107 -2.35 -5.52 -7.43
CA TYR A 107 -2.37 -6.63 -6.48
C TYR A 107 -2.51 -6.18 -5.01
N VAL A 108 -2.39 -4.88 -4.73
CA VAL A 108 -2.46 -4.31 -3.38
C VAL A 108 -3.78 -3.58 -3.21
N THR A 109 -4.54 -3.93 -2.18
CA THR A 109 -5.71 -3.14 -1.80
C THR A 109 -5.25 -1.90 -1.03
N VAL A 110 -5.61 -0.71 -1.50
CA VAL A 110 -5.37 0.56 -0.79
C VAL A 110 -6.68 1.04 -0.18
N ASP A 111 -6.73 1.18 1.14
CA ASP A 111 -7.92 1.62 1.87
C ASP A 111 -7.74 2.96 2.58
#